data_AF-A0AAP9SZZ2-F1
#
_entry.id   AF-A0AAP9SZZ2-F1
#
_cell.length_a   1.000
_cell.length_b   1.000
_cell.length_c   1.000
_cell.angle_alpha   90.00
_cell.angle_beta   90.00
_cell.angle_gamma   90.00
#
_symmetry.space_group_name_H-M   'P 1'
#
loop_
_entity.id
_entity.type
_entity.pdbx_description
1 polymer ?
#
loop_
_entity_poly.entity_id
_entity_poly.type
_entity_poly.pdbx_seq_one_letter_code
_entity_poly.pdbx_strand_id
1 'polypeptide(L)'
;MQTPRRPRKLKADGTPRARPVDWEGQEQAVLIRWLLGEKKRGEPVGQLYDAIYHVPNGGQRSKSTGAAMKRQGVKSGVSDLVIMDARGGWHGLYMEFKASPPHTAPLADSQHDWLVKAEERGYCAVLAVGLEEAKHVLEEYARMGPSYSHYTKAPLGGTEWRNPR
;
A
#
# COMPACT_ATOMS: atom_id res chain seq x y z
N MET A 1 29.55 12.74 -4.11
CA MET A 1 30.48 11.64 -3.74
C MET A 1 29.65 10.47 -3.24
N GLN A 2 29.64 9.33 -3.95
CA GLN A 2 28.98 8.10 -3.46
C GLN A 2 29.86 7.47 -2.38
N THR A 3 29.33 7.30 -1.18
CA THR A 3 30.01 6.59 -0.10
C THR A 3 30.32 5.15 -0.54
N PRO A 4 31.54 4.62 -0.29
CA PRO A 4 31.88 3.25 -0.66
C PRO A 4 30.89 2.26 -0.03
N ARG A 5 30.38 1.32 -0.82
CA ARG A 5 29.47 0.28 -0.33
C ARG A 5 30.20 -0.59 0.68
N ARG A 6 29.66 -0.69 1.90
CA ARG A 6 30.18 -1.56 2.97
C ARG A 6 30.28 -3.01 2.45
N PRO A 7 31.38 -3.73 2.72
CA PRO A 7 31.53 -5.12 2.29
C PRO A 7 30.43 -6.01 2.89
N ARG A 8 30.00 -7.03 2.13
CA ARG A 8 28.92 -7.94 2.54
C ARG A 8 29.36 -8.79 3.73
N LYS A 9 28.44 -9.06 4.66
CA LYS A 9 28.69 -10.05 5.72
C LYS A 9 28.95 -11.42 5.08
N LEU A 10 30.00 -12.10 5.55
CA LEU A 10 30.34 -13.45 5.14
C LEU A 10 29.47 -14.47 5.90
N LYS A 11 29.26 -15.64 5.31
CA LYS A 11 28.74 -16.83 5.98
C LYS A 11 29.86 -17.48 6.82
N ALA A 12 29.52 -18.51 7.58
CA ALA A 12 30.49 -19.29 8.37
C ALA A 12 31.60 -19.94 7.50
N ASP A 13 31.31 -20.22 6.23
CA ASP A 13 32.23 -20.78 5.23
C ASP A 13 33.08 -19.72 4.49
N GLY A 14 33.00 -18.44 4.89
CA GLY A 14 33.75 -17.35 4.26
C GLY A 14 33.15 -16.83 2.95
N THR A 15 32.04 -17.39 2.46
CA THR A 15 31.38 -16.89 1.24
C THR A 15 30.47 -15.69 1.54
N PRO A 16 30.33 -14.69 0.66
CA PRO A 16 29.42 -13.57 0.88
C PRO A 16 27.96 -14.02 0.99
N ARG A 17 27.23 -13.49 1.98
CA ARG A 17 25.78 -13.76 2.09
C ARG A 17 25.05 -13.18 0.88
N ALA A 18 24.05 -13.91 0.37
CA ALA A 18 23.17 -13.43 -0.68
C ALA A 18 22.43 -12.16 -0.21
N ARG A 19 22.06 -11.31 -1.16
CA ARG A 19 21.21 -10.15 -0.84
C ARG A 19 19.83 -10.66 -0.43
N PRO A 20 19.21 -10.08 0.61
CA PRO A 20 17.79 -10.30 0.86
C PRO A 20 17.00 -10.01 -0.41
N VAL A 21 16.10 -10.90 -0.76
CA VAL A 21 15.17 -10.73 -1.88
C VAL A 21 13.90 -10.11 -1.30
N ASP A 22 13.44 -9.04 -1.93
CA ASP A 22 12.17 -8.38 -1.58
C ASP A 22 11.03 -9.11 -2.30
N TRP A 23 10.53 -10.18 -1.69
CA TRP A 23 9.44 -10.99 -2.24
C TRP A 23 8.10 -10.25 -2.21
N GLU A 24 7.82 -9.55 -1.10
CA GLU A 24 6.60 -8.77 -0.90
C GLU A 24 6.48 -7.66 -1.94
N GLY A 25 7.54 -6.87 -2.15
CA GLY A 25 7.56 -5.82 -3.16
C GLY A 25 7.47 -6.36 -4.60
N GLN A 26 8.04 -7.53 -4.89
CA GLN A 26 7.92 -8.18 -6.20
C GLN A 26 6.49 -8.64 -6.48
N GLU A 27 5.85 -9.33 -5.54
CA GLU A 27 4.46 -9.77 -5.69
C GLU A 27 3.49 -8.59 -5.75
N GLN A 28 3.71 -7.55 -4.94
CA GLN A 28 2.93 -6.31 -5.01
C GLN A 28 3.06 -5.64 -6.39
N ALA A 29 4.27 -5.61 -6.98
CA ALA A 29 4.46 -5.08 -8.34
C ALA A 29 3.71 -5.91 -9.39
N VAL A 30 3.64 -7.24 -9.21
CA VAL A 30 2.83 -8.12 -10.07
C VAL A 30 1.34 -7.82 -9.93
N LEU A 31 0.84 -7.60 -8.70
CA LEU A 31 -0.55 -7.22 -8.45
C LEU A 31 -0.93 -5.92 -9.18
N ILE A 32 -0.11 -4.88 -9.05
CA ILE A 32 -0.36 -3.59 -9.74
C ILE A 32 -0.33 -3.76 -11.27
N ARG A 33 0.59 -4.56 -11.80
CA ARG A 33 0.65 -4.86 -13.24
C ARG A 33 -0.57 -5.65 -13.71
N TRP A 34 -1.04 -6.60 -12.92
CA TRP A 34 -2.26 -7.36 -13.20
C TRP A 34 -3.46 -6.42 -13.26
N LEU A 35 -3.62 -5.54 -12.26
CA LEU A 35 -4.73 -4.58 -12.20
C LEU A 35 -4.74 -3.61 -13.39
N LEU A 36 -3.55 -3.15 -13.85
CA LEU A 36 -3.43 -2.41 -15.11
C LEU A 36 -3.91 -3.23 -16.32
N GLY A 37 -3.62 -4.53 -16.33
CA GLY A 37 -4.11 -5.46 -17.35
C GLY A 37 -5.63 -5.54 -17.36
N GLU A 38 -6.25 -5.66 -16.19
CA GLU A 38 -7.71 -5.67 -16.03
C GLU A 38 -8.34 -4.36 -16.50
N LYS A 39 -7.72 -3.22 -16.16
CA LYS A 39 -8.15 -1.91 -16.68
C LYS A 39 -8.15 -1.89 -18.21
N LYS A 40 -7.09 -2.39 -18.84
CA LYS A 40 -6.97 -2.42 -20.31
C LYS A 40 -7.96 -3.37 -20.98
N ARG A 41 -8.38 -4.43 -20.29
CA ARG A 41 -9.43 -5.35 -20.77
C ARG A 41 -10.85 -4.81 -20.58
N GLY A 42 -11.02 -3.78 -19.73
CA GLY A 42 -12.33 -3.27 -19.36
C GLY A 42 -13.03 -4.13 -18.30
N GLU A 43 -12.29 -4.94 -17.55
CA GLU A 43 -12.84 -5.73 -16.46
C GLU A 43 -13.22 -4.83 -15.26
N PRO A 44 -14.31 -5.13 -14.52
CA PRO A 44 -14.79 -4.27 -13.44
C PRO A 44 -13.74 -3.93 -12.38
N VAL A 45 -12.88 -4.89 -12.01
CA VAL A 45 -11.80 -4.67 -11.03
C VAL A 45 -10.76 -3.65 -11.53
N GLY A 46 -10.60 -3.55 -12.85
CA GLY A 46 -9.65 -2.64 -13.49
C GLY A 46 -9.88 -1.16 -13.19
N GLN A 47 -11.10 -0.76 -12.83
CA GLN A 47 -11.38 0.64 -12.46
C GLN A 47 -10.63 1.08 -11.20
N LEU A 48 -10.26 0.14 -10.32
CA LEU A 48 -9.51 0.44 -9.10
C LEU A 48 -8.08 0.90 -9.38
N TYR A 49 -7.54 0.62 -10.58
CA TYR A 49 -6.18 0.99 -10.96
C TYR A 49 -5.91 2.50 -10.85
N ASP A 50 -6.91 3.34 -11.13
CA ASP A 50 -6.76 4.79 -11.12
C ASP A 50 -6.80 5.40 -9.71
N ALA A 51 -7.24 4.62 -8.72
CA ALA A 51 -7.43 5.06 -7.34
C ALA A 51 -6.52 4.34 -6.33
N ILE A 52 -5.83 3.27 -6.75
CA ILE A 52 -4.88 2.54 -5.91
C ILE A 52 -3.49 3.18 -5.93
N TYR A 53 -2.85 3.28 -4.78
CA TYR A 53 -1.46 3.73 -4.68
C TYR A 53 -0.73 3.06 -3.51
N HIS A 54 0.60 2.98 -3.65
CA HIS A 54 1.47 2.47 -2.60
C HIS A 54 1.89 3.58 -1.63
N VAL A 55 1.89 3.28 -0.33
CA VAL A 55 2.41 4.15 0.73
C VAL A 55 3.77 3.63 1.22
N PRO A 56 4.90 4.23 0.82
CA PRO A 56 6.24 3.70 1.10
C PRO A 56 6.75 4.03 2.51
N ASN A 57 5.98 3.72 3.56
CA ASN A 57 6.30 4.06 4.93
C ASN A 57 7.27 3.06 5.62
N GLY A 58 7.42 1.85 5.10
CA GLY A 58 8.27 0.78 5.68
C GLY A 58 9.76 0.79 5.27
N GLY A 59 10.17 1.63 4.32
CA GLY A 59 11.50 1.57 3.72
C GLY A 59 12.67 1.87 4.66
N GLN A 60 13.82 1.21 4.42
CA GLN A 60 15.08 1.52 5.10
C GLN A 60 15.52 2.95 4.75
N ARG A 61 15.74 3.75 5.80
CA ARG A 61 16.17 5.14 5.69
C ARG A 61 17.14 5.48 6.80
N SER A 62 17.92 6.55 6.59
CA SER A 62 18.79 7.06 7.64
C SER A 62 17.98 7.52 8.85
N LYS A 63 18.59 7.51 10.05
CA LYS A 63 17.93 7.97 11.27
C LYS A 63 17.42 9.42 11.14
N SER A 64 18.20 10.29 10.51
CA SER A 64 17.84 11.69 10.31
C SER A 64 16.65 11.83 9.34
N THR A 65 16.66 11.10 8.23
CA THR A 65 15.54 11.05 7.27
C THR A 65 14.27 10.53 7.95
N GLY A 66 14.38 9.44 8.71
CA GLY A 66 13.26 8.88 9.47
C GLY A 66 12.67 9.87 10.47
N ALA A 67 13.51 10.58 11.22
CA ALA A 67 13.06 11.60 12.16
C ALA A 67 12.38 12.78 11.46
N ALA A 68 12.93 13.25 10.34
CA ALA A 68 12.31 14.31 9.54
C ALA A 68 10.94 13.90 9.00
N MET A 69 10.82 12.69 8.45
CA MET A 69 9.55 12.15 7.94
C MET A 69 8.51 11.97 9.04
N LYS A 70 8.91 11.54 10.25
CA LYS A 70 8.01 11.48 11.41
C LYS A 70 7.49 12.87 11.80
N ARG A 71 8.34 13.91 11.75
CA ARG A 71 7.89 15.31 11.97
C ARG A 71 6.93 15.81 10.90
N GLN A 72 7.02 15.28 9.68
CA GLN A 72 6.08 15.56 8.59
C GLN A 72 4.80 14.71 8.66
N GLY A 73 4.68 13.82 9.67
CA GLY A 73 3.46 13.07 9.93
C GLY A 73 3.46 11.62 9.46
N VAL A 74 4.56 11.09 8.92
CA VAL A 74 4.65 9.66 8.59
C VAL A 74 4.36 8.80 9.82
N LYS A 75 3.45 7.85 9.66
CA LYS A 75 3.03 6.91 10.70
C LYS A 75 3.65 5.54 10.45
N SER A 76 3.99 4.83 11.52
CA SER A 76 4.40 3.44 11.44
C SER A 76 3.19 2.56 11.16
N GLY A 77 3.38 1.50 10.38
CA GLY A 77 2.35 0.48 10.17
C GLY A 77 1.20 0.87 9.24
N VAL A 78 1.26 2.03 8.58
CA VAL A 78 0.29 2.34 7.51
C VAL A 78 0.37 1.25 6.44
N SER A 79 -0.77 0.69 6.07
CA SER A 79 -0.85 -0.37 5.07
C SER A 79 -0.23 0.05 3.74
N ASP A 80 0.39 -0.92 3.06
CA ASP A 80 1.16 -0.66 1.85
C ASP A 80 0.31 -0.17 0.69
N LEU A 81 -0.91 -0.68 0.52
CA LEU A 81 -1.81 -0.31 -0.57
C LEU A 81 -3.05 0.40 -0.04
N VAL A 82 -3.37 1.54 -0.63
CA VAL A 82 -4.58 2.30 -0.33
C VAL A 82 -5.36 2.51 -1.61
N ILE A 83 -6.68 2.34 -1.54
CA ILE A 83 -7.61 2.63 -2.63
C ILE A 83 -8.51 3.79 -2.21
N MET A 84 -8.36 4.90 -2.92
CA MET A 84 -9.19 6.09 -2.74
C MET A 84 -10.46 6.01 -3.60
N ASP A 85 -11.24 4.96 -3.40
CA ASP A 85 -12.52 4.74 -4.08
C ASP A 85 -13.53 4.23 -3.04
N ALA A 86 -14.51 5.04 -2.67
CA ALA A 86 -15.47 4.67 -1.62
C ALA A 86 -16.54 3.74 -2.19
N ARG A 87 -16.69 2.53 -1.61
CA ARG A 87 -17.57 1.47 -2.12
C ARG A 87 -18.18 0.65 -0.99
N GLY A 88 -19.39 0.14 -1.21
CA GLY A 88 -20.07 -0.77 -0.27
C GLY A 88 -20.31 -0.21 1.14
N GLY A 89 -20.40 1.12 1.27
CA GLY A 89 -20.48 1.82 2.56
C GLY A 89 -19.13 2.21 3.17
N TRP A 90 -18.02 1.69 2.63
CA TRP A 90 -16.66 2.03 3.09
C TRP A 90 -16.13 3.29 2.40
N HIS A 91 -15.33 4.08 3.13
CA HIS A 91 -14.70 5.30 2.63
C HIS A 91 -13.51 5.07 1.69
N GLY A 92 -13.03 3.83 1.60
CA GLY A 92 -11.90 3.38 0.82
C GLY A 92 -11.40 2.03 1.34
N LEU A 93 -10.32 1.52 0.76
CA LEU A 93 -9.66 0.28 1.20
C LEU A 93 -8.24 0.55 1.67
N TYR A 94 -7.87 0.06 2.84
CA TYR A 94 -6.50 -0.19 3.28
C TYR A 94 -6.20 -1.68 3.14
N MET A 95 -5.20 -2.03 2.33
CA MET A 95 -4.74 -3.41 2.17
C MET A 95 -3.29 -3.51 2.62
N GLU A 96 -3.07 -4.22 3.72
CA GLU A 96 -1.75 -4.64 4.17
C GLU A 96 -1.37 -5.90 3.38
N PHE A 97 -0.28 -5.84 2.62
CA PHE A 97 0.12 -6.92 1.71
C PHE A 97 1.30 -7.69 2.30
N LYS A 98 1.24 -9.02 2.30
CA LYS A 98 2.36 -9.89 2.67
C LYS A 98 2.72 -10.81 1.53
N ALA A 99 4.00 -11.15 1.41
CA ALA A 99 4.45 -12.15 0.44
C ALA A 99 3.80 -13.52 0.66
N SER A 100 3.70 -14.31 -0.40
CA SER A 100 3.20 -15.68 -0.35
C SER A 100 4.12 -16.60 0.46
N PRO A 101 3.62 -17.71 1.04
CA PRO A 101 4.46 -18.72 1.67
C PRO A 101 5.51 -19.27 0.68
N PRO A 102 6.75 -19.57 1.14
CA PRO A 102 7.24 -19.55 2.51
C PRO A 102 7.86 -18.18 2.93
N HIS A 103 7.62 -17.12 2.17
CA HIS A 103 8.25 -15.81 2.37
C HIS A 103 7.40 -14.83 3.18
N THR A 104 6.22 -15.26 3.64
CA THR A 104 5.30 -14.47 4.45
C THR A 104 5.98 -13.97 5.73
N ALA A 105 6.03 -12.65 5.89
CA ALA A 105 6.41 -12.01 7.14
C ALA A 105 5.19 -11.91 8.08
N PRO A 106 5.38 -12.02 9.41
CA PRO A 106 4.29 -11.82 10.35
C PRO A 106 3.75 -10.37 10.28
N LEU A 107 2.47 -10.21 10.59
CA LEU A 107 1.87 -8.90 10.78
C LEU A 107 2.49 -8.23 12.02
N ALA A 108 3.09 -7.06 11.87
CA ALA A 108 3.64 -6.32 13.00
C ALA A 108 2.51 -5.66 13.82
N ASP A 109 2.69 -5.50 15.13
CA ASP A 109 1.68 -4.86 16.02
C ASP A 109 1.23 -3.50 15.51
N SER A 110 2.17 -2.65 15.02
CA SER A 110 1.81 -1.33 14.47
C SER A 110 0.96 -1.40 13.19
N GLN A 111 1.07 -2.49 12.42
CA GLN A 111 0.26 -2.72 11.22
C GLN A 111 -1.14 -3.21 11.63
N HIS A 112 -1.21 -4.12 12.60
CA HIS A 112 -2.47 -4.53 13.21
C HIS A 112 -3.25 -3.32 13.78
N ASP A 113 -2.59 -2.49 14.60
CA ASP A 113 -3.20 -1.27 15.16
C ASP A 113 -3.68 -0.29 14.09
N TRP A 114 -3.02 -0.26 12.92
CA TRP A 114 -3.43 0.58 11.81
C TRP A 114 -4.71 0.06 11.14
N LEU A 115 -4.78 -1.25 10.90
CA LEU A 115 -5.98 -1.89 10.33
C LEU A 115 -7.20 -1.66 11.23
N VAL A 116 -7.07 -1.92 12.55
CA VAL A 116 -8.14 -1.66 13.52
C VAL A 116 -8.59 -0.19 13.47
N LYS A 117 -7.63 0.74 13.47
CA LYS A 117 -7.94 2.18 13.41
C LYS A 117 -8.65 2.60 12.13
N ALA A 118 -8.32 1.96 11.00
CA ALA A 118 -8.95 2.22 9.71
C ALA A 118 -10.40 1.73 9.71
N GLU A 119 -10.68 0.53 10.22
CA GLU A 119 -12.03 -0.01 10.36
C GLU A 119 -12.90 0.86 11.28
N GLU A 120 -12.38 1.26 12.45
CA GLU A 120 -13.06 2.18 13.38
C GLU A 120 -13.42 3.54 12.72
N ARG A 121 -12.78 3.89 11.60
CA ARG A 121 -12.98 5.13 10.85
C ARG A 121 -13.79 4.93 9.58
N GLY A 122 -14.39 3.75 9.38
CA GLY A 122 -15.26 3.47 8.24
C GLY A 122 -14.49 3.18 6.95
N TYR A 123 -13.23 2.74 7.03
CA TYR A 123 -12.52 2.18 5.89
C TYR A 123 -12.58 0.66 5.92
N CYS A 124 -12.65 0.02 4.75
CA CYS A 124 -12.37 -1.40 4.66
C CYS A 124 -10.88 -1.59 4.93
N ALA A 125 -10.50 -2.50 5.82
CA ALA A 125 -9.10 -2.77 6.14
C ALA A 125 -8.87 -4.28 6.14
N VAL A 126 -7.92 -4.74 5.33
CA VAL A 126 -7.67 -6.18 5.15
C VAL A 126 -6.17 -6.47 5.11
N LEU A 127 -5.81 -7.64 5.63
CA LEU A 127 -4.53 -8.28 5.37
C LEU A 127 -4.72 -9.21 4.16
N ALA A 128 -3.83 -9.14 3.18
CA ALA A 128 -3.79 -10.07 2.05
C ALA A 128 -2.42 -10.75 1.99
N VAL A 129 -2.41 -12.09 2.08
CA VAL A 129 -1.19 -12.90 1.98
C VAL A 129 -1.07 -13.47 0.57
N GLY A 130 -0.16 -12.86 -0.18
CA GLY A 130 0.19 -13.28 -1.52
C GLY A 130 -0.73 -12.70 -2.61
N LEU A 131 -0.35 -12.99 -3.85
CA LEU A 131 -0.99 -12.42 -5.03
C LEU A 131 -2.47 -12.79 -5.16
N GLU A 132 -2.83 -14.06 -4.92
CA GLU A 132 -4.19 -14.55 -5.19
C GLU A 132 -5.21 -14.01 -4.19
N GLU A 133 -4.86 -13.92 -2.91
CA GLU A 133 -5.73 -13.31 -1.90
C GLU A 133 -5.93 -11.82 -2.17
N ALA A 134 -4.87 -11.10 -2.55
CA ALA A 134 -4.99 -9.69 -2.88
C ALA A 134 -5.85 -9.44 -4.13
N LYS A 135 -5.75 -10.28 -5.16
CA LYS A 135 -6.66 -10.21 -6.32
C LYS A 135 -8.11 -10.42 -5.90
N HIS A 136 -8.37 -11.44 -5.08
CA HIS A 136 -9.70 -11.77 -4.60
C HIS A 136 -10.32 -10.60 -3.82
N VAL A 137 -9.57 -9.99 -2.90
CA VAL A 137 -9.98 -8.77 -2.18
C VAL A 137 -10.34 -7.65 -3.15
N LEU A 138 -9.49 -7.38 -4.16
CA LEU A 138 -9.75 -6.31 -5.12
C LEU A 138 -11.00 -6.58 -5.96
N GLU A 139 -11.22 -7.83 -6.37
CA GLU A 139 -12.41 -8.23 -7.12
C GLU A 139 -13.68 -8.10 -6.27
N GLU A 140 -13.65 -8.52 -5.00
CA GLU A 140 -14.76 -8.35 -4.07
C GLU A 140 -15.07 -6.87 -3.83
N TYR A 141 -14.04 -6.06 -3.56
CA TYR A 141 -14.20 -4.63 -3.37
C TYR A 141 -14.76 -3.96 -4.63
N ALA A 142 -14.31 -4.38 -5.82
CA ALA A 142 -14.80 -3.88 -7.09
C ALA A 142 -16.23 -4.30 -7.43
N ARG A 143 -16.74 -5.39 -6.87
CA ARG A 143 -18.16 -5.77 -7.01
C ARG A 143 -19.07 -4.88 -6.17
N MET A 144 -18.55 -4.20 -5.15
CA MET A 144 -19.33 -3.27 -4.36
C MET A 144 -19.65 -2.00 -5.16
N GLY A 145 -20.88 -1.50 -5.02
CA GLY A 145 -21.31 -0.25 -5.65
C GLY A 145 -20.63 0.97 -5.04
N PRO A 146 -20.44 2.08 -5.80
CA PRO A 146 -19.84 3.30 -5.28
C PRO A 146 -20.68 3.90 -4.14
N SER A 147 -20.02 4.50 -3.16
CA SER A 147 -20.63 5.05 -1.93
C SER A 147 -20.35 6.54 -1.72
N TYR A 148 -19.83 7.22 -2.75
CA TYR A 148 -19.65 8.66 -2.73
C TYR A 148 -20.81 9.36 -3.43
N SER A 149 -21.16 10.55 -2.92
CA SER A 149 -22.02 11.52 -3.60
C SER A 149 -21.17 12.70 -4.05
N HIS A 150 -21.50 13.30 -5.19
CA HIS A 150 -20.89 14.57 -5.58
C HIS A 150 -21.37 15.65 -4.60
N TYR A 151 -20.48 16.08 -3.70
CA TYR A 151 -20.81 17.11 -2.72
C TYR A 151 -21.13 18.43 -3.43
N THR A 152 -22.30 18.99 -3.12
CA THR A 152 -22.73 20.33 -3.55
C THR A 152 -22.26 21.44 -2.60
N LYS A 153 -21.62 21.08 -1.49
CA LYS A 153 -21.13 22.03 -0.49
C LYS A 153 -19.83 22.68 -0.95
N ALA A 154 -19.69 23.96 -0.64
CA ALA A 154 -18.45 24.70 -0.86
C ALA A 154 -17.29 23.96 -0.17
N PRO A 155 -16.11 23.90 -0.83
CA PRO A 155 -14.93 23.27 -0.24
C PRO A 155 -14.51 23.98 1.05
N LEU A 156 -13.72 23.29 1.88
CA LEU A 156 -13.05 23.91 3.03
C LEU A 156 -12.18 25.09 2.59
N GLY A 157 -11.96 26.05 3.50
CA GLY A 157 -11.26 27.31 3.24
C GLY A 157 -9.75 27.18 2.95
N GLY A 158 -9.41 26.53 1.84
CA GLY A 158 -8.06 26.44 1.27
C GLY A 158 -7.94 27.19 -0.05
N THR A 159 -6.74 27.16 -0.65
CA THR A 159 -6.52 27.74 -1.98
C THR A 159 -7.36 27.00 -3.03
N GLU A 160 -8.14 27.74 -3.82
CA GLU A 160 -8.96 27.19 -4.89
C GLU A 160 -8.06 26.66 -6.02
N TRP A 161 -8.01 25.34 -6.15
CA TRP A 161 -7.21 24.65 -7.17
C TRP A 161 -8.00 24.33 -8.44
N ARG A 162 -9.34 24.45 -8.41
CA ARG A 162 -10.20 24.16 -9.57
C ARG A 162 -10.22 25.28 -10.61
N ASN A 163 -9.56 26.40 -10.35
CA ASN A 163 -9.35 27.42 -11.38
C ASN A 163 -8.11 27.04 -12.18
N PRO A 164 -8.24 26.54 -13.43
CA PRO A 164 -7.09 26.24 -14.25
C PRO A 164 -6.29 27.52 -14.48
N ARG A 165 -4.99 27.46 -14.21
CA ARG A 165 -4.05 28.50 -14.63
C ARG A 165 -3.89 28.50 -16.14
#